data_AF-A0A351CLS7-F1
#
_entry.id   AF-A0A351CLS7-F1
#
_cell.length_a   1.000
_cell.length_b   1.000
_cell.length_c   1.000
_cell.angle_alpha   90.00
_cell.angle_beta   90.00
_cell.angle_gamma   90.00
#
_symmetry.space_group_name_H-M   'P 1'
#
loop_
_entity.id
_entity.type
_entity.pdbx_description
1 polymer ?
#
loop_
_entity_poly.entity_id
_entity_poly.type
_entity_poly.pdbx_seq_one_letter_code
_entity_poly.pdbx_strand_id
1 'polypeptide(L)' 'AVVLTTLTTLAGVMPLAYGIGGTDHLLMPMALSLGYGLLFGTLMTLILLPCLYLINYKFIKWIAGFRKTSEA' A
#
# COMPACT_ATOMS: atom_id res chain seq x y z
N ALA A 1 9.49 -6.28 2.11
CA ALA A 1 9.53 -4.89 2.58
C ALA A 1 8.18 -4.44 3.13
N VAL A 2 7.12 -4.38 2.31
CA VAL A 2 5.79 -3.86 2.69
C VAL A 2 5.19 -4.49 3.95
N VAL A 3 5.29 -5.82 4.09
CA VAL A 3 4.77 -6.52 5.28
C VAL A 3 5.50 -6.09 6.56
N LEU A 4 6.82 -5.92 6.51
CA LEU A 4 7.62 -5.55 7.69
C LEU A 4 7.39 -4.10 8.09
N THR A 5 7.33 -3.18 7.13
CA THR A 5 7.01 -1.77 7.43
C THR A 5 5.65 -1.63 8.07
N THR A 6 4.66 -2.39 7.60
CA THR A 6 3.29 -2.30 8.13
C THR A 6 3.16 -2.94 9.50
N LEU A 7 3.88 -4.05 9.76
CA LEU A 7 4.03 -4.60 11.11
C LEU A 7 4.64 -3.58 12.08
N THR A 8 5.71 -2.90 11.67
CA THR A 8 6.33 -1.82 12.47
C THR A 8 5.39 -0.63 12.68
N THR A 9 4.61 -0.22 11.67
CA THR A 9 3.63 0.86 11.83
C THR A 9 2.53 0.47 12.82
N LEU A 10 1.98 -0.75 12.71
CA LEU A 10 0.95 -1.23 13.64
C LEU A 10 1.50 -1.36 15.06
N ALA A 11 2.74 -1.83 15.21
CA ALA A 11 3.41 -1.89 16.49
C ALA A 11 3.63 -0.49 17.10
N GLY A 12 3.91 0.54 16.29
CA GLY A 12 4.07 1.92 16.75
C GLY A 12 2.75 2.64 17.05
N VAL A 13 1.66 2.27 16.36
CA VAL A 13 0.32 2.83 16.57
C VAL A 13 -0.44 2.10 17.69
N MET A 14 -0.10 0.85 18.01
CA MET A 14 -0.67 0.10 19.14
C MET A 14 -0.63 0.86 20.48
N PRO A 15 0.51 1.45 20.91
CA PRO A 15 0.60 2.28 22.11
C PRO A 15 -0.40 3.43 22.14
N LEU A 16 -0.53 4.12 21.00
CA LEU A 16 -1.40 5.29 20.83
C LEU A 16 -2.87 4.87 20.79
N ALA A 17 -3.18 3.75 20.16
CA ALA A 17 -4.53 3.19 20.10
C ALA A 17 -5.01 2.68 21.46
N TYR A 18 -4.11 2.14 22.29
CA TYR A 18 -4.42 1.69 23.66
C TYR A 18 -4.29 2.80 24.73
N GLY A 19 -3.85 4.00 24.36
CA GLY A 19 -3.80 5.16 25.26
C GLY A 19 -2.77 5.04 26.39
N ILE A 20 -1.67 4.31 26.18
CA ILE A 20 -0.60 4.20 27.19
C ILE A 20 0.20 5.50 27.27
N GLY A 21 -0.19 6.39 28.18
CA GLY A 21 0.44 7.70 28.40
C GLY A 21 -0.51 8.90 28.40
N GLY A 22 -1.79 8.68 28.07
CA GLY A 22 -2.83 9.71 28.03
C GLY A 22 -3.97 9.30 27.10
N THR A 23 -5.22 9.40 27.54
CA THR A 23 -6.40 9.08 26.72
C THR A 23 -6.87 10.31 25.98
N ASP A 24 -6.15 10.66 24.91
CA ASP A 24 -6.61 11.70 24.00
C ASP A 24 -7.74 11.17 23.11
N HIS A 25 -8.96 11.62 23.43
CA HIS A 25 -10.20 11.30 22.72
C HIS A 25 -10.19 11.56 21.20
N LEU A 26 -9.26 12.40 20.71
CA LEU A 26 -9.09 12.70 19.28
C LEU A 26 -8.08 11.76 18.61
N LEU A 27 -6.97 11.47 19.27
CA LEU A 27 -5.86 10.68 18.73
C LEU A 27 -6.20 9.18 18.65
N MET A 28 -6.96 8.67 19.61
CA MET A 28 -7.40 7.27 19.65
C MET A 28 -8.23 6.85 18.42
N PRO A 29 -9.33 7.55 18.04
CA PRO A 29 -10.10 7.17 16.85
C PRO A 29 -9.31 7.38 15.54
N MET A 30 -8.41 8.36 15.50
CA MET A 30 -7.52 8.57 14.35
C MET A 30 -6.57 7.38 14.16
N ALA A 31 -5.93 6.92 15.23
CA ALA A 31 -5.02 5.77 15.23
C ALA A 31 -5.72 4.48 14.82
N LEU A 32 -6.92 4.23 15.35
CA LEU A 32 -7.75 3.07 15.00
C LEU A 32 -8.14 3.06 13.52
N SER A 33 -8.63 4.19 12.99
CA SER A 33 -8.98 4.31 11.57
C SER A 33 -7.77 4.04 10.66
N LEU A 34 -6.60 4.60 10.99
CA LEU A 34 -5.37 4.39 10.23
C LEU A 34 -4.87 2.96 10.31
N GLY A 35 -4.91 2.32 11.48
CA GLY A 35 -4.46 0.94 11.66
C GLY A 35 -5.24 -0.06 10.80
N TYR A 36 -6.57 0.01 10.83
CA TYR A 36 -7.43 -0.84 9.99
C TYR A 36 -7.29 -0.49 8.50
N GLY A 37 -7.20 0.80 8.15
CA GLY A 37 -7.00 1.25 6.77
C GLY A 37 -5.68 0.75 6.18
N LEU A 38 -4.60 0.75 6.96
CA LEU A 38 -3.29 0.26 6.55
C LEU A 38 -3.29 -1.26 6.35
N LEU A 39 -3.88 -2.02 7.28
CA LEU A 39 -4.02 -3.48 7.15
C LEU A 39 -4.80 -3.88 5.90
N PHE A 40 -5.90 -3.19 5.63
CA PHE A 40 -6.68 -3.46 4.42
C PHE A 40 -5.95 -2.98 3.15
N GLY A 41 -5.37 -1.80 3.18
CA GLY A 41 -4.64 -1.21 2.05
C GLY A 41 -3.41 -2.01 1.66
N THR A 42 -2.72 -2.65 2.60
CA THR A 42 -1.58 -3.54 2.33
C THR A 42 -1.99 -4.83 1.62
N LEU A 43 -3.09 -5.44 2.05
CA LEU A 43 -3.66 -6.59 1.34
C LEU A 43 -4.07 -6.22 -0.08
N MET A 44 -4.76 -5.08 -0.24
CA MET A 44 -5.14 -4.56 -1.55
C MET A 44 -3.93 -4.27 -2.43
N THR A 45 -2.93 -3.54 -1.93
CA THR A 45 -1.73 -3.19 -2.70
C THR A 45 -0.89 -4.41 -3.07
N LEU A 46 -0.82 -5.45 -2.23
CA LEU A 46 -0.10 -6.68 -2.59
C LEU A 46 -0.70 -7.39 -3.81
N ILE A 47 -2.01 -7.23 -4.03
CA ILE A 47 -2.73 -7.71 -5.22
C ILE A 47 -2.65 -6.69 -6.36
N LEU A 48 -2.79 -5.39 -6.06
CA LEU A 48 -2.82 -4.33 -7.05
C LEU A 48 -1.46 -4.10 -7.73
N LEU A 49 -0.36 -4.16 -6.96
CA LEU A 49 1.00 -3.96 -7.47
C LEU A 49 1.36 -4.94 -8.61
N PRO A 50 1.18 -6.27 -8.47
CA PRO A 50 1.50 -7.21 -9.54
C PRO A 50 0.58 -7.02 -10.75
N CYS A 51 -0.70 -6.74 -10.54
CA CYS A 51 -1.63 -6.43 -11.63
C CYS A 51 -1.17 -5.18 -12.42
N LEU A 52 -0.82 -4.10 -11.72
CA LEU A 52 -0.36 -2.86 -12.31
C LEU A 52 0.97 -3.05 -13.07
N TYR A 53 1.87 -3.88 -12.54
CA TYR A 53 3.14 -4.21 -13.18
C TYR A 53 2.95 -4.99 -14.48
N LEU A 54 2.06 -6.00 -14.48
CA LEU A 54 1.74 -6.77 -15.69
C LEU A 54 1.08 -5.90 -16.77
N ILE A 55 0.22 -4.97 -16.38
CA ILE A 55 -0.40 -4.01 -17.30
C ILE A 55 0.67 -3.11 -17.92
N ASN A 56 1.56 -2.53 -17.11
CA ASN A 56 2.67 -1.72 -17.61
C ASN A 56 3.58 -2.51 -18.57
N TYR A 57 3.95 -3.74 -18.20
CA TYR A 57 4.77 -4.59 -19.04
C TYR A 57 4.12 -4.88 -20.40
N LYS A 58 2.82 -5.18 -20.42
CA LYS A 58 2.05 -5.37 -21.66
C LYS A 58 1.98 -4.09 -22.49
N PHE A 59 1.74 -2.96 -21.83
CA PHE A 59 1.62 -1.65 -22.48
C PHE A 59 2.93 -1.24 -23.17
N ILE A 60 4.06 -1.42 -22.49
CA ILE A 60 5.40 -1.14 -23.04
C ILE A 60 5.70 -2.05 -24.24
N LYS A 61 5.39 -3.35 -24.14
CA LYS A 61 5.61 -4.29 -25.26
C LYS A 61 4.76 -3.95 -26.48
N TRP A 62 3.53 -3.50 -26.26
CA TRP A 62 2.61 -3.06 -27.31
C TRP A 62 3.13 -1.80 -28.02
N ILE A 63 3.57 -0.79 -27.28
CA ILE A 63 4.18 0.44 -27.82
C ILE A 63 5.48 0.14 -28.60
N ALA A 64 6.33 -0.76 -28.08
CA ALA A 64 7.55 -1.17 -28.76
C ALA A 64 7.28 -1.91 -30.08
N GLY A 65 6.18 -2.66 -30.16
CA GLY A 65 5.72 -3.33 -31.39
C GLY A 65 5.33 -2.34 -32.50
N PHE A 66 4.70 -1.21 -32.14
CA PHE A 66 4.35 -0.15 -33.10
C PHE A 66 5.57 0.51 -33.73
N ARG A 67 6.70 0.62 -33.01
CA ARG A 67 7.91 1.21 -33.57
C ARG A 67 8.57 0.34 -34.66
N LYS A 68 8.44 -0.99 -34.57
CA LYS A 68 8.99 -1.92 -35.57
C LYS A 68 8.22 -1.99 -36.88
N THR A 69 6.96 -1.56 -36.92
CA THR A 69 6.15 -1.61 -38.16
C THR A 69 6.34 -0.38 -39.06
N SER A 70 7.04 0.66 -38.59
CA SER A 70 7.28 1.89 -39.35
C SER A 70 8.60 1.87 -40.13
N GLU A 71 9.45 0.86 -39.94
CA GLU A 71 10.74 0.69 -40.62
C GLU A 71 10.73 -0.45 -41.67
N ALA A 72 9.58 -1.06 -41.97
CA ALA A 72 9.43 -2.13 -42.97
C ALA A 72 8.54 -1.69 -44.14
#